data_AF-A0ABD4S5Z8-F1
#
_entry.id   AF-A0ABD4S5Z8-F1
#
_cell.length_a   1.000
_cell.length_b   1.000
_cell.length_c   1.000
_cell.angle_alpha   90.00
_cell.angle_beta   90.00
_cell.angle_gamma   90.00
#
_symmetry.space_group_name_H-M   'P 1'
#
loop_
_entity.id
_entity.type
_entity.pdbx_description
1 polymer ?
#
loop_
_entity_poly.entity_id
_entity_poly.type
_entity_poly.pdbx_seq_one_letter_code
_entity_poly.pdbx_strand_id
1 'polypeptide(L)'
;MLSKTEIKYFNDCASEILSSEKVQLMRTFPHHGNVSCLEHSLSVAYYSYLLCKKLHLNVDIQSVIRGALLHDFFLYDWHYKGDRKGLHGFTHPKEALKNANLFFQINEKETDIILKHMWPLTARPPRYKEALIVCLLDKFCCLVETLKIHSLLSPYHI
;
A
#
# COMPACT_ATOMS: atom_id res chain seq x y z
N MET A 1 -12.89 -6.36 -13.56
CA MET A 1 -11.74 -7.06 -12.94
C MET A 1 -10.59 -7.01 -13.92
N LEU A 2 -9.35 -7.27 -13.48
CA LEU A 2 -8.19 -7.35 -14.38
C LEU A 2 -8.30 -8.57 -15.30
N SER A 3 -7.83 -8.43 -16.53
CA SER A 3 -7.62 -9.53 -17.48
C SER A 3 -6.45 -10.44 -17.05
N LYS A 4 -6.34 -11.64 -17.65
CA LYS A 4 -5.24 -12.58 -17.36
C LYS A 4 -3.85 -11.96 -17.56
N THR A 5 -3.67 -11.20 -18.63
CA THR A 5 -2.40 -10.52 -18.94
C THR A 5 -2.09 -9.43 -17.91
N GLU A 6 -3.11 -8.67 -17.49
CA GLU A 6 -2.93 -7.66 -16.45
C GLU A 6 -2.61 -8.27 -15.10
N ILE A 7 -3.24 -9.39 -14.73
CA ILE A 7 -2.91 -10.15 -13.51
C ILE A 7 -1.46 -10.65 -13.56
N LYS A 8 -1.03 -11.20 -14.69
CA LYS A 8 0.37 -11.62 -14.86
C LYS A 8 1.33 -10.44 -14.64
N TYR A 9 1.06 -9.29 -15.25
CA TYR A 9 1.88 -8.10 -15.06
C TYR A 9 1.91 -7.62 -13.60
N PHE A 10 0.76 -7.66 -12.91
CA PHE A 10 0.69 -7.35 -11.49
C PHE A 10 1.59 -8.26 -10.66
N ASN A 11 1.48 -9.57 -10.88
CA ASN A 11 2.30 -10.58 -10.19
C ASN A 11 3.78 -10.40 -10.50
N ASP A 12 4.15 -10.13 -11.75
CA ASP A 12 5.54 -9.90 -12.15
C ASP A 12 6.12 -8.70 -11.39
N CYS A 13 5.40 -7.58 -11.28
CA CYS A 13 5.81 -6.39 -10.53
C CYS A 13 5.88 -6.61 -9.01
N ALA A 14 4.97 -7.42 -8.46
CA ALA A 14 4.82 -7.66 -7.04
C ALA A 14 5.75 -8.76 -6.50
N SER A 15 6.24 -9.64 -7.38
CA SER A 15 6.92 -10.90 -7.03
C SER A 15 8.07 -10.73 -6.05
N GLU A 16 9.00 -9.82 -6.34
CA GLU A 16 10.17 -9.53 -5.48
C GLU A 16 9.71 -9.11 -4.07
N ILE A 17 8.79 -8.14 -3.98
CA ILE A 17 8.31 -7.59 -2.71
C ILE A 17 7.55 -8.67 -1.93
N LEU A 18 6.64 -9.38 -2.57
CA LEU A 18 5.83 -10.41 -1.92
C LEU A 18 6.64 -11.65 -1.52
N SER A 19 7.79 -11.91 -2.17
CA SER A 19 8.68 -13.01 -1.76
C SER A 19 9.49 -12.70 -0.48
N SER A 20 9.53 -11.44 -0.05
CA SER A 20 10.30 -11.03 1.13
C SER A 20 9.66 -11.52 2.42
N GLU A 21 10.45 -12.18 3.28
CA GLU A 21 10.01 -12.58 4.63
C GLU A 21 9.54 -11.39 5.46
N LYS A 22 10.16 -10.21 5.28
CA LYS A 22 9.75 -9.00 6.00
C LYS A 22 8.38 -8.52 5.56
N VAL A 23 8.08 -8.60 4.27
CA VAL A 23 6.75 -8.25 3.76
C VAL A 23 5.73 -9.30 4.20
N GLN A 24 6.07 -10.58 4.19
CA GLN A 24 5.20 -11.63 4.73
C GLN A 24 4.92 -11.45 6.23
N LEU A 25 5.87 -10.92 7.01
CA LEU A 25 5.67 -10.61 8.42
C LEU A 25 4.52 -9.61 8.65
N MET A 26 4.20 -8.74 7.68
CA MET A 26 3.08 -7.80 7.77
C MET A 26 1.71 -8.49 7.96
N ARG A 27 1.58 -9.79 7.62
CA ARG A 27 0.37 -10.58 7.92
C ARG A 27 0.07 -10.68 9.41
N THR A 28 1.08 -10.53 10.26
CA THR A 28 0.94 -10.70 11.70
C THR A 28 0.53 -9.40 12.41
N PHE A 29 0.53 -8.26 11.71
CA PHE A 29 0.15 -6.97 12.27
C PHE A 29 -1.30 -6.63 11.92
N PRO A 30 -2.21 -6.57 12.91
CA PRO A 30 -3.57 -6.09 12.69
C PRO A 30 -3.55 -4.65 12.18
N HIS A 31 -4.42 -4.32 11.22
CA HIS A 31 -4.48 -2.99 10.62
C HIS A 31 -5.89 -2.38 10.66
N HIS A 32 -6.86 -2.99 9.96
CA HIS A 32 -8.23 -2.49 9.89
C HIS A 32 -9.23 -3.59 10.26
N GLY A 33 -9.70 -3.58 11.51
CA GLY A 33 -10.56 -4.64 12.04
C GLY A 33 -9.84 -6.00 12.04
N ASN A 34 -10.28 -6.90 11.14
CA ASN A 34 -9.69 -8.23 10.99
C ASN A 34 -8.69 -8.32 9.82
N VAL A 35 -8.41 -7.21 9.14
CA VAL A 35 -7.48 -7.15 7.99
C VAL A 35 -6.07 -6.89 8.49
N SER A 36 -5.12 -7.72 8.06
CA SER A 36 -3.69 -7.52 8.33
C SER A 36 -3.09 -6.41 7.48
N CYS A 37 -1.97 -5.85 7.91
CA CYS A 37 -1.23 -4.83 7.18
C CYS A 37 -0.84 -5.29 5.75
N LEU A 38 -0.51 -6.58 5.57
CA LEU A 38 -0.23 -7.10 4.23
C LEU A 38 -1.47 -7.18 3.34
N GLU A 39 -2.59 -7.64 3.87
CA GLU A 39 -3.85 -7.76 3.10
C GLU A 39 -4.36 -6.38 2.68
N HIS A 40 -4.24 -5.39 3.56
CA HIS A 40 -4.52 -4.00 3.25
C HIS A 40 -3.64 -3.50 2.09
N SER A 41 -2.32 -3.65 2.22
CA SER A 41 -1.34 -3.22 1.20
C SER A 41 -1.56 -3.90 -0.16
N LEU A 42 -1.90 -5.20 -0.16
CA LEU A 42 -2.27 -5.96 -1.36
C LEU A 42 -3.55 -5.41 -2.01
N SER A 43 -4.56 -5.08 -1.22
CA SER A 43 -5.82 -4.50 -1.69
C SER A 43 -5.56 -3.14 -2.34
N VAL A 44 -4.82 -2.26 -1.66
CA VAL A 44 -4.46 -0.94 -2.17
C VAL A 44 -3.68 -1.06 -3.49
N ALA A 45 -2.71 -1.97 -3.58
CA ALA A 45 -1.96 -2.21 -4.82
C ALA A 45 -2.85 -2.69 -5.96
N TYR A 46 -3.72 -3.68 -5.71
CA TYR A 46 -4.62 -4.23 -6.71
C TYR A 46 -5.59 -3.18 -7.24
N TYR A 47 -6.28 -2.45 -6.35
CA TYR A 47 -7.28 -1.46 -6.74
C TYR A 47 -6.65 -0.21 -7.37
N SER A 48 -5.45 0.19 -6.94
CA SER A 48 -4.70 1.26 -7.60
C SER A 48 -4.38 0.91 -9.04
N TYR A 49 -3.87 -0.32 -9.26
CA TYR A 49 -3.59 -0.81 -10.61
C TYR A 49 -4.87 -0.94 -11.45
N LEU A 50 -5.93 -1.52 -10.90
CA LEU A 50 -7.22 -1.65 -11.57
C LEU A 50 -7.79 -0.29 -11.99
N LEU A 51 -7.69 0.73 -11.13
CA LEU A 51 -8.12 2.08 -11.48
C LEU A 51 -7.29 2.64 -12.64
N CYS A 52 -5.97 2.50 -12.57
CA CYS A 52 -5.07 2.95 -13.65
C CYS A 52 -5.43 2.30 -14.99
N LYS A 53 -5.75 1.00 -15.00
CA LYS A 53 -6.16 0.27 -16.21
C LYS A 53 -7.53 0.73 -16.71
N LYS A 54 -8.53 0.83 -15.83
CA LYS A 54 -9.89 1.23 -16.20
C LYS A 54 -9.98 2.65 -16.76
N LEU A 55 -9.19 3.57 -16.22
CA LEU A 55 -9.18 4.97 -16.63
C LEU A 55 -8.08 5.29 -17.66
N HIS A 56 -7.33 4.28 -18.12
CA HIS A 56 -6.23 4.45 -19.07
C HIS A 56 -5.23 5.54 -18.65
N LEU A 57 -4.89 5.60 -17.36
CA LEU A 57 -4.01 6.63 -16.82
C LEU A 57 -2.58 6.45 -17.32
N ASN A 58 -1.99 7.53 -17.82
CA ASN A 58 -0.58 7.57 -18.17
C ASN A 58 0.28 7.80 -16.92
N VAL A 59 0.68 6.71 -16.28
CA VAL A 59 1.49 6.66 -15.05
C VAL A 59 2.43 5.45 -15.09
N ASP A 60 3.46 5.48 -14.25
CA ASP A 60 4.37 4.37 -14.03
C ASP A 60 3.69 3.28 -13.17
N ILE A 61 3.10 2.29 -13.85
CA ILE A 61 2.31 1.23 -13.22
C ILE A 61 3.15 0.39 -12.25
N GLN A 62 4.40 0.10 -12.60
CA GLN A 62 5.28 -0.69 -11.74
C GLN A 62 5.49 0.04 -10.41
N SER A 63 5.74 1.36 -10.46
CA SER A 63 5.88 2.19 -9.26
C SER A 63 4.58 2.27 -8.45
N VAL A 64 3.41 2.33 -9.09
CA VAL A 64 2.10 2.28 -8.40
C VAL A 64 1.97 0.99 -7.59
N ILE A 65 2.22 -0.16 -8.22
CA ILE A 65 2.06 -1.47 -7.57
C ILE A 65 3.06 -1.61 -6.42
N ARG A 66 4.35 -1.38 -6.70
CA ARG A 66 5.42 -1.55 -5.70
C ARG A 66 5.29 -0.56 -4.55
N GLY A 67 5.06 0.71 -4.85
CA GLY A 67 4.86 1.74 -3.82
C GLY A 67 3.63 1.45 -2.95
N ALA A 68 2.54 0.98 -3.53
CA ALA A 68 1.35 0.57 -2.77
C ALA A 68 1.61 -0.66 -1.88
N LEU A 69 2.42 -1.63 -2.31
CA LEU A 69 2.78 -2.76 -1.44
C LEU A 69 3.65 -2.35 -0.25
N LEU A 70 4.37 -1.24 -0.36
CA LEU A 70 5.35 -0.79 0.64
C LEU A 70 4.89 0.42 1.47
N HIS A 71 3.74 1.03 1.17
CA HIS A 71 3.33 2.29 1.82
C HIS A 71 3.21 2.15 3.34
N ASP A 72 2.81 0.98 3.81
CA ASP A 72 2.61 0.61 5.21
C ASP A 72 3.68 -0.35 5.75
N PHE A 73 4.87 -0.39 5.14
CA PHE A 73 5.96 -1.31 5.50
C PHE A 73 6.69 -0.93 6.81
N PHE A 74 5.95 -0.60 7.88
CA PHE A 74 6.48 -0.13 9.17
C PHE A 74 6.95 -1.25 10.12
N LEU A 75 6.49 -2.50 9.91
CA LEU A 75 6.96 -3.72 10.60
C LEU A 75 6.76 -3.79 12.13
N TYR A 76 5.64 -3.28 12.64
CA TYR A 76 5.27 -3.38 14.05
C TYR A 76 3.74 -3.33 14.22
N ASP A 77 3.19 -3.84 15.31
CA ASP A 77 1.79 -3.60 15.62
C ASP A 77 1.59 -2.15 16.13
N TRP A 78 0.80 -1.37 15.38
CA TRP A 78 0.61 0.05 15.66
C TRP A 78 -0.33 0.31 16.84
N HIS A 79 -1.14 -0.67 17.25
CA HIS A 79 -2.03 -0.58 18.42
C HIS A 79 -1.24 -0.54 19.73
N TYR A 80 -0.04 -1.16 19.77
CA TYR A 80 0.85 -1.13 20.92
C TYR A 80 1.88 -0.04 20.79
N LYS A 81 1.65 1.12 21.42
CA LYS A 81 2.54 2.29 21.29
C LYS A 81 4.00 2.00 21.65
N GLY A 82 4.25 1.17 22.67
CA GLY A 82 5.60 0.93 23.20
C GLY A 82 6.34 2.25 23.47
N ASP A 83 7.62 2.30 23.09
CA ASP A 83 8.46 3.51 23.17
C ASP A 83 8.37 4.42 21.94
N ARG A 84 7.44 4.16 21.00
CA ARG A 84 7.32 4.97 19.78
C ARG A 84 6.88 6.39 20.12
N LYS A 85 7.61 7.37 19.60
CA LYS A 85 7.31 8.80 19.75
C LYS A 85 6.41 9.28 18.60
N GLY A 86 5.43 10.12 18.94
CA GLY A 86 4.48 10.69 17.98
C GLY A 86 3.23 9.84 17.75
N LEU A 87 2.36 10.33 16.88
CA LEU A 87 1.14 9.65 16.47
C LEU A 87 1.42 8.82 15.22
N HIS A 88 1.00 7.54 15.23
CA HIS A 88 1.28 6.57 14.18
C HIS A 88 1.05 7.11 12.76
N GLY A 89 -0.11 7.73 12.50
CA GLY A 89 -0.46 8.28 11.18
C GLY A 89 0.46 9.39 10.66
N PHE A 90 1.28 10.01 11.52
CA PHE A 90 2.23 11.06 11.14
C PHE A 90 3.67 10.54 11.02
N THR A 91 3.94 9.35 11.57
CA THR A 91 5.30 8.82 11.71
C THR A 91 5.54 7.57 10.88
N HIS A 92 4.53 6.72 10.69
CA HIS A 92 4.71 5.46 9.95
C HIS A 92 5.16 5.65 8.50
N PRO A 93 4.81 6.72 7.75
CA PRO A 93 5.32 6.87 6.37
C PRO A 93 6.85 6.95 6.34
N LYS A 94 7.47 7.51 7.38
CA LYS A 94 8.92 7.60 7.51
C LYS A 94 9.54 6.26 7.89
N GLU A 95 8.93 5.52 8.81
CA GLU A 95 9.38 4.18 9.18
C GLU A 95 9.23 3.19 8.01
N ALA A 96 8.10 3.25 7.29
CA ALA A 96 7.87 2.49 6.07
C ALA A 96 8.92 2.81 5.01
N LEU A 97 9.21 4.10 4.77
CA LEU A 97 10.26 4.48 3.82
C LEU A 97 11.64 3.99 4.25
N LYS A 98 11.97 4.08 5.54
CA LYS A 98 13.24 3.61 6.09
C LYS A 98 13.41 2.11 5.85
N ASN A 99 12.38 1.32 6.15
CA ASN A 99 12.40 -0.12 5.91
C ASN A 99 12.46 -0.43 4.41
N ALA A 100 11.70 0.29 3.58
CA ALA A 100 11.71 0.09 2.13
C ALA A 100 13.09 0.31 1.53
N ASN A 101 13.80 1.38 1.91
CA ASN A 101 15.19 1.62 1.48
C ASN A 101 16.19 0.60 2.03
N LEU A 102 15.90 -0.01 3.19
CA LEU A 102 16.77 -1.02 3.77
C LEU A 102 16.67 -2.36 3.04
N PHE A 103 15.46 -2.74 2.60
CA PHE A 103 15.19 -4.08 2.05
C PHE A 103 15.02 -4.12 0.53
N PHE A 104 14.79 -2.97 -0.12
CA PHE A 104 14.49 -2.91 -1.56
C PHE A 104 15.18 -1.72 -2.22
N GLN A 105 15.44 -1.85 -3.52
CA GLN A 105 15.76 -0.71 -4.37
C GLN A 105 14.47 -0.04 -4.80
N ILE A 106 14.26 1.19 -4.33
CA ILE A 106 13.08 1.98 -4.65
C ILE A 106 13.43 3.26 -5.41
N ASN A 107 12.55 3.67 -6.31
CA ASN A 107 12.71 4.89 -7.09
C ASN A 107 12.04 6.12 -6.43
N GLU A 108 12.15 7.29 -7.06
CA GLU A 108 11.57 8.53 -6.52
C GLU A 108 10.04 8.50 -6.43
N LYS A 109 9.35 7.83 -7.35
CA LYS A 109 7.88 7.73 -7.33
C LYS A 109 7.40 6.81 -6.21
N GLU A 110 8.05 5.67 -6.04
CA GLU A 110 7.81 4.74 -4.94
C GLU A 110 8.08 5.42 -3.58
N THR A 111 9.18 6.16 -3.49
CA THR A 111 9.50 6.98 -2.30
C THR A 111 8.40 8.01 -2.01
N ASP A 112 7.89 8.71 -3.03
CA ASP A 112 6.82 9.69 -2.88
C ASP A 112 5.49 9.06 -2.47
N ILE A 113 5.15 7.88 -3.02
CA ILE A 113 3.99 7.08 -2.62
C ILE A 113 4.08 6.78 -1.13
N ILE A 114 5.18 6.16 -0.69
CA ILE A 114 5.34 5.73 0.70
C ILE A 114 5.28 6.92 1.65
N LEU A 115 5.98 8.02 1.36
CA LEU A 115 6.01 9.18 2.27
C LEU A 115 4.70 9.96 2.35
N LYS A 116 3.88 9.94 1.29
CA LYS A 116 2.78 10.90 1.13
C LYS A 116 1.40 10.28 0.99
N HIS A 117 1.29 8.94 1.04
CA HIS A 117 0.00 8.27 1.00
C HIS A 117 -0.95 8.74 2.12
N MET A 118 -0.44 9.27 3.24
CA MET A 118 -1.24 9.83 4.33
C MET A 118 -1.75 11.26 4.10
N TRP A 119 -1.51 11.90 2.97
CA TRP A 119 -2.11 13.22 2.69
C TRP A 119 -3.66 13.11 2.69
N PRO A 120 -4.41 14.10 3.22
CA PRO A 120 -3.98 15.39 3.78
C PRO A 120 -3.61 15.38 5.27
N LEU A 121 -3.54 14.21 5.92
CA LEU A 121 -3.08 14.12 7.32
C LEU A 121 -1.62 14.60 7.43
N THR A 122 -0.77 14.17 6.48
CA THR A 122 0.58 14.72 6.35
C THR A 122 0.55 16.00 5.51
N ALA A 123 1.31 17.03 5.94
CA ALA A 123 1.21 18.37 5.38
C ALA A 123 1.68 18.50 3.91
N ARG A 124 2.48 17.55 3.40
CA ARG A 124 3.09 17.64 2.07
C ARG A 124 2.28 16.84 1.06
N PRO A 125 1.70 17.46 0.02
CA PRO A 125 0.91 16.74 -0.97
C PRO A 125 1.77 15.86 -1.89
N PRO A 126 1.18 14.77 -2.44
CA PRO A 126 1.78 13.95 -3.50
C PRO A 126 2.38 14.80 -4.62
N ARG A 127 3.64 14.51 -5.01
CA ARG A 127 4.29 15.16 -6.16
C ARG A 127 3.98 14.41 -7.45
N TYR A 128 3.86 13.09 -7.37
CA TYR A 128 3.60 12.22 -8.52
C TYR A 128 2.13 11.76 -8.54
N LYS A 129 1.59 11.51 -9.75
CA LYS A 129 0.20 11.04 -9.92
C LYS A 129 0.02 9.67 -9.26
N GLU A 130 1.05 8.85 -9.33
CA GLU A 130 1.14 7.53 -8.72
C GLU A 130 0.89 7.62 -7.20
N ALA A 131 1.54 8.57 -6.52
CA ALA A 131 1.34 8.82 -5.10
C ALA A 131 -0.07 9.33 -4.77
N LEU A 132 -0.66 10.16 -5.63
CA LEU A 132 -2.05 10.59 -5.45
C LEU A 132 -3.03 9.42 -5.62
N ILE A 133 -2.81 8.54 -6.60
CA ILE A 133 -3.65 7.36 -6.83
C ILE A 133 -3.60 6.44 -5.61
N VAL A 134 -2.40 6.07 -5.17
CA VAL A 134 -2.24 5.19 -4.01
C VAL A 134 -2.81 5.84 -2.74
N CYS A 135 -2.59 7.15 -2.55
CA CYS A 135 -3.21 7.91 -1.46
C CYS A 135 -4.74 7.78 -1.47
N LEU A 136 -5.41 7.94 -2.61
CA LEU A 136 -6.87 7.84 -2.66
C LEU A 136 -7.37 6.41 -2.42
N LEU A 137 -6.69 5.41 -2.98
CA LEU A 137 -7.09 4.01 -2.84
C LEU A 137 -6.82 3.45 -1.45
N ASP A 138 -5.77 3.90 -0.77
CA ASP A 138 -5.52 3.62 0.64
C ASP A 138 -6.74 3.98 1.50
N LYS A 139 -7.24 5.22 1.39
CA LYS A 139 -8.44 5.66 2.14
C LYS A 139 -9.69 4.89 1.73
N PHE A 140 -9.85 4.59 0.45
CA PHE A 140 -10.96 3.78 -0.03
C PHE A 140 -10.94 2.37 0.58
N CYS A 141 -9.81 1.67 0.51
CA CYS A 141 -9.63 0.35 1.10
C CYS A 141 -9.85 0.40 2.62
N CYS A 142 -9.23 1.35 3.32
CA CYS A 142 -9.43 1.57 4.76
C CYS A 142 -10.91 1.72 5.14
N LEU A 143 -11.66 2.54 4.41
CA LEU A 143 -13.09 2.75 4.64
C LEU A 143 -13.88 1.46 4.47
N VAL A 144 -13.65 0.74 3.37
CA VAL A 144 -14.43 -0.49 3.07
C VAL A 144 -14.11 -1.62 4.05
N GLU A 145 -12.84 -1.76 4.42
CA GLU A 145 -12.36 -2.74 5.40
C GLU A 145 -12.92 -2.44 6.79
N THR A 146 -12.88 -1.17 7.22
CA THR A 146 -13.38 -0.73 8.54
C THR A 146 -14.89 -0.88 8.67
N LEU A 147 -15.65 -0.54 7.62
CA LEU A 147 -17.11 -0.66 7.62
C LEU A 147 -17.59 -2.11 7.41
N LYS A 148 -16.68 -3.07 7.25
CA LYS A 148 -16.98 -4.49 6.95
C LYS A 148 -17.92 -4.67 5.76
N ILE A 149 -17.89 -3.75 4.78
CA ILE A 149 -18.67 -3.87 3.54
C ILE A 149 -17.89 -4.76 2.56
N HIS A 150 -17.52 -5.96 3.02
CA HIS A 150 -16.72 -6.94 2.23
C HIS A 150 -17.45 -7.37 0.95
N SER A 151 -18.78 -7.20 0.88
CA SER A 151 -19.57 -7.42 -0.33
C SER A 151 -19.16 -6.52 -1.51
N LEU A 152 -18.42 -5.43 -1.29
CA LEU A 152 -17.89 -4.56 -2.36
C LEU A 152 -16.47 -4.96 -2.83
N LEU A 153 -15.73 -5.78 -2.08
CA LEU A 153 -14.33 -6.16 -2.39
C LEU A 153 -14.15 -7.62 -2.84
N SER A 154 -15.16 -8.49 -2.72
CA SER A 154 -15.05 -9.89 -3.13
C SER A 154 -15.19 -10.03 -4.66
N PRO A 155 -14.22 -10.67 -5.38
CA PRO A 155 -14.06 -12.11 -5.29
C PRO A 155 -12.60 -12.60 -5.42
N TYR A 156 -11.78 -12.42 -4.39
CA TYR A 156 -10.50 -13.14 -4.28
C TYR A 156 -10.38 -13.82 -2.91
N HIS A 157 -10.65 -15.12 -2.92
CA HIS A 157 -9.82 -16.07 -2.19
C HIS A 157 -8.59 -16.31 -3.07
N ILE A 158 -7.41 -15.94 -2.58
CA ILE A 158 -6.14 -16.48 -3.11
C ILE A 158 -5.92 -17.82 -2.42
#